data_AF-A0A7S3UR18-F1
#
_entry.id   AF-A0A7S3UR18-F1
#
_cell.length_a   1.000
_cell.length_b   1.000
_cell.length_c   1.000
_cell.angle_alpha   90.00
_cell.angle_beta   90.00
_cell.angle_gamma   90.00
#
_symmetry.space_group_name_H-M   'P 1'
#
loop_
_entity.id
_entity.type
_entity.pdbx_description
1 polymer ?
#
loop_
_entity_poly.entity_id
_entity_poly.type
_entity_poly.pdbx_seq_one_letter_code
_entity_poly.pdbx_strand_id
1 'polypeptide(L)'
;MAPLAQDWTYAEWSAVYNALSFGIAGMGSATIFFWLQLPNVTKNYRTALTITGIVTLIATYHYFRIFNSWVAAFNVGLGVNGSYEVTVSGTPFNDAYRYVDWLLTVPLLLVELILVMKLPQKETVCLAWTLGIASAVMVALGYPGEIQDDLSVRWFWWACAMV
;
A
#
# COMPACT_ATOMS: atom_id res chain seq x y z
N MET A 1 -5.16 -0.40 16.55
CA MET A 1 -5.91 0.24 15.45
C MET A 1 -6.86 1.22 16.09
N ALA A 2 -6.69 2.51 15.79
CA ALA A 2 -7.55 3.55 16.33
C ALA A 2 -9.01 3.31 15.89
N PRO A 3 -10.00 3.55 16.77
CA PRO A 3 -11.40 3.47 16.39
C PRO A 3 -11.70 4.50 15.29
N LEU A 4 -12.53 4.11 14.32
CA LEU A 4 -13.04 5.03 13.30
C LEU A 4 -13.87 6.14 13.95
N ALA A 5 -13.80 7.34 13.39
CA ALA A 5 -14.72 8.42 13.76
C ALA A 5 -16.17 7.96 13.57
N GLN A 6 -17.08 8.40 14.44
CA GLN A 6 -18.47 7.94 14.42
C GLN A 6 -19.34 8.74 13.42
N ASP A 7 -19.01 10.00 13.18
CA ASP A 7 -19.80 10.92 12.37
C ASP A 7 -19.29 10.94 10.92
N TRP A 8 -19.80 10.05 10.07
CA TRP A 8 -19.49 10.01 8.64
C TRP A 8 -20.68 10.45 7.80
N THR A 9 -20.45 11.37 6.87
CA THR A 9 -21.42 11.65 5.80
C THR A 9 -21.34 10.61 4.69
N TYR A 10 -22.42 10.43 3.94
CA TYR A 10 -22.41 9.58 2.74
C TYR A 10 -21.36 10.03 1.71
N ALA A 11 -21.15 11.34 1.57
CA ALA A 11 -20.17 11.88 0.64
C ALA A 11 -18.73 11.49 1.02
N GLU A 12 -18.36 11.60 2.30
CA GLU A 12 -17.03 11.21 2.79
C GLU A 12 -16.81 9.71 2.64
N TRP A 13 -17.81 8.90 3.02
CA TRP A 13 -17.72 7.46 2.85
C TRP A 13 -17.58 7.06 1.37
N SER A 14 -18.38 7.67 0.51
CA SER A 14 -18.37 7.41 -0.94
C SER A 14 -17.05 7.85 -1.59
N ALA A 15 -16.45 8.94 -1.13
CA ALA A 15 -15.16 9.40 -1.61
C ALA A 15 -14.06 8.37 -1.35
N VAL A 16 -13.96 7.85 -0.12
CA VAL A 16 -12.98 6.81 0.23
C VAL A 16 -13.27 5.50 -0.50
N TYR A 17 -14.53 5.09 -0.57
CA TYR A 17 -14.96 3.91 -1.32
C TYR A 17 -14.47 3.96 -2.77
N ASN A 18 -14.76 5.06 -3.48
CA ASN A 18 -14.39 5.21 -4.88
C ASN A 18 -12.88 5.35 -5.07
N ALA A 19 -12.16 6.01 -4.15
CA ALA A 19 -10.71 6.10 -4.20
C ALA A 19 -10.05 4.72 -4.05
N LEU A 20 -10.54 3.87 -3.14
CA LEU A 20 -10.07 2.50 -2.99
C LEU A 20 -10.39 1.65 -4.22
N SER A 21 -11.61 1.76 -4.77
CA SER A 21 -11.97 1.09 -6.03
C SER A 21 -11.10 1.52 -7.21
N PHE A 22 -10.80 2.83 -7.31
CA PHE A 22 -9.87 3.36 -8.30
C PHE A 22 -8.47 2.78 -8.13
N GLY A 23 -7.97 2.68 -6.89
CA GLY A 23 -6.70 2.04 -6.58
C GLY A 23 -6.62 0.59 -7.07
N ILE A 24 -7.67 -0.21 -6.84
CA ILE A 24 -7.75 -1.60 -7.33
C ILE A 24 -7.67 -1.63 -8.86
N ALA A 25 -8.50 -0.83 -9.53
CA ALA A 25 -8.57 -0.80 -10.99
C ALA A 25 -7.24 -0.32 -11.61
N GLY A 26 -6.64 0.71 -11.03
CA GLY A 26 -5.37 1.28 -11.48
C GLY A 26 -4.21 0.30 -11.36
N MET A 27 -4.04 -0.30 -10.17
CA MET A 27 -2.95 -1.27 -9.92
C MET A 27 -3.13 -2.55 -10.75
N GLY A 28 -4.36 -3.04 -10.89
CA GLY A 28 -4.65 -4.25 -11.68
C GLY A 28 -4.38 -4.04 -13.16
N SER A 29 -4.81 -2.89 -13.69
CA SER A 29 -4.53 -2.51 -15.08
C SER A 29 -3.04 -2.30 -15.34
N ALA A 30 -2.33 -1.66 -14.40
CA ALA A 30 -0.89 -1.45 -14.49
C ALA A 30 -0.12 -2.78 -14.53
N THR A 31 -0.52 -3.76 -13.70
CA THR A 31 0.05 -5.11 -13.72
C THR A 31 -0.02 -5.74 -15.11
N ILE A 32 -1.22 -5.74 -15.71
CA ILE A 32 -1.44 -6.28 -17.04
C ILE A 32 -0.59 -5.53 -18.07
N PHE A 33 -0.57 -4.20 -18.00
CA PHE A 33 0.23 -3.37 -18.89
C PHE A 33 1.72 -3.70 -18.82
N PHE A 34 2.33 -3.72 -17.63
CA PHE A 34 3.77 -3.96 -17.49
C PHE A 34 4.19 -5.33 -18.00
N TRP A 35 3.41 -6.37 -17.72
CA TRP A 35 3.73 -7.71 -18.23
C TRP A 35 3.51 -7.85 -19.73
N LEU A 36 2.49 -7.21 -20.30
CA LEU A 36 2.32 -7.16 -21.76
C LEU A 36 3.43 -6.37 -22.46
N GLN A 37 4.06 -5.42 -21.78
CA GLN A 37 5.18 -4.63 -22.31
C GLN A 37 6.55 -5.32 -22.24
N LEU A 38 6.66 -6.50 -21.61
CA LEU A 38 7.93 -7.25 -21.53
C LEU A 38 8.61 -7.50 -22.90
N PRO A 39 7.88 -7.83 -23.99
CA PRO A 39 8.50 -8.00 -25.31
C PRO A 39 9.05 -6.68 -25.89
N ASN A 40 8.48 -5.55 -25.48
CA ASN A 40 8.77 -4.21 -26.01
C ASN A 40 9.98 -3.53 -25.34
N VAL A 41 10.61 -4.19 -24.36
CA VAL A 41 11.83 -3.70 -23.70
C VAL A 41 13.02 -4.62 -23.96
N THR A 42 14.21 -4.03 -24.02
CA THR A 42 15.47 -4.79 -24.17
C THR A 42 15.67 -5.73 -22.97
N LYS A 43 16.33 -6.89 -23.20
CA LYS A 43 16.49 -7.95 -22.19
C LYS A 43 17.00 -7.45 -20.83
N ASN A 44 17.89 -6.46 -20.83
CA ASN A 44 18.49 -5.90 -19.62
C ASN A 44 17.48 -5.22 -18.67
N TYR A 45 16.33 -4.74 -19.15
CA TYR A 45 15.32 -4.07 -18.33
C TYR A 45 14.11 -4.94 -18.00
N ARG A 46 14.02 -6.14 -18.57
CA ARG A 46 12.86 -7.02 -18.38
C ARG A 46 12.68 -7.41 -16.92
N THR A 47 13.77 -7.67 -16.20
CA THR A 47 13.69 -7.99 -14.76
C THR A 47 13.08 -6.84 -13.95
N ALA A 48 13.51 -5.60 -14.20
CA ALA A 48 12.94 -4.44 -13.52
C ALA A 48 11.44 -4.30 -13.84
N LEU A 49 11.05 -4.40 -15.12
CA LEU A 49 9.65 -4.30 -15.53
C LEU A 49 8.78 -5.45 -14.96
N THR A 50 9.33 -6.65 -14.85
CA THR A 50 8.65 -7.79 -14.20
C THR A 50 8.42 -7.50 -12.72
N ILE A 51 9.42 -6.93 -12.02
CA ILE A 51 9.29 -6.53 -10.61
C ILE A 51 8.18 -5.49 -10.47
N THR A 52 8.12 -4.48 -11.35
CA THR A 52 7.04 -3.48 -11.33
C THR A 52 5.67 -4.11 -11.44
N GLY A 53 5.49 -5.06 -12.37
CA GLY A 53 4.23 -5.82 -12.50
C GLY A 53 3.90 -6.65 -11.25
N ILE A 54 4.89 -7.23 -10.58
CA ILE A 54 4.69 -7.94 -9.30
C ILE A 54 4.27 -6.96 -8.21
N VAL A 55 4.93 -5.80 -8.10
CA VAL A 55 4.59 -4.75 -7.14
C VAL A 55 3.15 -4.29 -7.31
N THR A 56 2.73 -3.97 -8.53
CA THR A 56 1.34 -3.56 -8.78
C THR A 56 0.34 -4.69 -8.54
N LEU A 57 0.71 -5.96 -8.74
CA LEU A 57 -0.16 -7.08 -8.42
C LEU A 57 -0.35 -7.22 -6.90
N ILE A 58 0.73 -7.14 -6.13
CA ILE A 58 0.69 -7.16 -4.66
C ILE A 58 -0.19 -6.00 -4.16
N ALA A 59 0.01 -4.80 -4.71
CA ALA A 59 -0.80 -3.63 -4.37
C ALA A 59 -2.28 -3.84 -4.72
N THR A 60 -2.60 -4.41 -5.88
CA THR A 60 -3.98 -4.72 -6.30
C THR A 60 -4.68 -5.62 -5.28
N TYR A 61 -4.00 -6.69 -4.86
CA TYR A 61 -4.54 -7.60 -3.84
C TYR A 61 -4.78 -6.88 -2.52
N HIS A 62 -3.82 -6.11 -2.03
CA HIS A 62 -3.97 -5.41 -0.76
C HIS A 62 -5.04 -4.33 -0.81
N TYR A 63 -5.14 -3.56 -1.91
CA TYR A 63 -6.24 -2.61 -2.11
C TYR A 63 -7.61 -3.29 -2.13
N PHE A 64 -7.72 -4.49 -2.70
CA PHE A 64 -8.94 -5.29 -2.64
C PHE A 64 -9.30 -5.68 -1.20
N ARG A 65 -8.31 -6.09 -0.39
CA ARG A 65 -8.52 -6.39 1.03
C ARG A 65 -8.90 -5.15 1.85
N ILE A 66 -8.24 -4.01 1.61
CA ILE A 66 -8.53 -2.72 2.27
C ILE A 66 -9.95 -2.27 1.91
N PHE A 67 -10.34 -2.35 0.64
CA PHE A 67 -11.69 -2.02 0.19
C PHE A 67 -12.75 -2.88 0.88
N ASN A 68 -12.56 -4.19 0.95
CA ASN A 68 -13.49 -5.07 1.67
C ASN A 68 -13.56 -4.74 3.15
N SER A 69 -12.42 -4.42 3.78
CA SER A 69 -12.38 -3.99 5.17
C SER A 69 -13.09 -2.65 5.39
N TRP A 70 -12.97 -1.72 4.45
CA TRP A 70 -13.67 -0.44 4.46
C TRP A 70 -15.18 -0.65 4.39
N VAL A 71 -15.66 -1.43 3.41
CA VAL A 71 -17.08 -1.74 3.27
C VAL A 71 -17.64 -2.44 4.50
N ALA A 72 -16.89 -3.40 5.08
CA ALA A 72 -17.34 -4.12 6.28
C ALA A 72 -17.38 -3.24 7.54
N ALA A 73 -16.60 -2.16 7.62
CA ALA A 73 -16.54 -1.27 8.77
C ALA A 73 -17.74 -0.32 8.89
N PHE A 74 -18.56 -0.21 7.85
CA PHE A 74 -19.71 0.69 7.80
C PHE A 74 -21.00 -0.02 7.40
N ASN A 75 -22.12 0.41 7.98
CA ASN A 75 -23.45 0.14 7.46
C ASN A 75 -23.92 1.38 6.69
N VAL A 76 -24.27 1.21 5.42
CA VAL A 76 -24.82 2.27 4.57
C VAL A 76 -26.22 1.89 4.13
N GLY A 77 -27.20 2.73 4.43
CA GLY A 77 -28.61 2.45 4.17
C GLY A 77 -29.42 3.70 3.86
N LEU A 78 -30.62 3.52 3.31
CA LEU A 78 -31.55 4.62 3.10
C LEU A 78 -32.23 4.98 4.43
N GLY A 79 -32.00 6.20 4.90
CA GLY A 79 -32.63 6.74 6.09
C GLY A 79 -34.09 7.13 5.86
N VAL A 80 -34.79 7.45 6.97
CA VAL A 80 -36.22 7.82 6.96
C VAL A 80 -36.48 9.06 6.10
N ASN A 81 -35.49 9.94 5.98
CA ASN A 81 -35.57 11.19 5.23
C ASN A 81 -35.29 11.02 3.72
N GLY A 82 -35.08 9.79 3.25
CA GLY A 82 -34.71 9.49 1.86
C GLY A 82 -33.24 9.80 1.52
N SER A 83 -32.43 10.21 2.49
CA SER A 83 -30.98 10.37 2.37
C SER A 83 -30.25 9.08 2.77
N TYR A 84 -29.08 8.82 2.16
CA TYR A 84 -28.21 7.74 2.64
C TYR A 84 -27.57 8.11 3.98
N GLU A 85 -27.71 7.22 4.95
CA GLU A 85 -27.10 7.31 6.28
C GLU A 85 -25.94 6.31 6.38
N VAL A 86 -24.86 6.74 7.03
CA VAL A 86 -23.64 5.93 7.24
C VAL A 86 -23.42 5.80 8.74
N THR A 87 -23.26 4.57 9.22
CA THR A 87 -22.94 4.28 10.62
C THR A 87 -21.81 3.28 10.72
N VAL A 88 -21.02 3.33 11.80
CA VAL A 88 -19.94 2.36 12.03
C VAL A 88 -20.55 1.01 12.43
N SER A 89 -20.11 -0.08 11.80
CA SER A 89 -20.67 -1.43 12.03
C SER A 89 -20.17 -2.11 13.31
N GLY A 90 -19.09 -1.57 13.90
CA GLY A 90 -18.33 -2.22 14.99
C GLY A 90 -17.26 -3.18 14.50
N THR A 91 -17.24 -3.52 13.20
CA THR A 91 -16.12 -4.26 12.60
C THR A 91 -14.94 -3.30 12.39
N PRO A 92 -13.73 -3.61 12.86
CA PRO A 92 -12.60 -2.71 12.71
C PRO A 92 -12.15 -2.62 11.24
N PHE A 93 -11.82 -1.40 10.81
CA PHE A 93 -11.05 -1.19 9.58
C PHE A 93 -9.59 -1.62 9.81
N ASN A 94 -9.07 -2.47 8.93
CA ASN A 94 -7.75 -3.06 9.07
C ASN A 94 -6.71 -2.33 8.20
N ASP A 95 -5.93 -1.45 8.83
CA ASP A 95 -4.83 -0.71 8.25
C ASP A 95 -3.57 -1.55 8.00
N ALA A 96 -3.41 -2.69 8.68
CA ALA A 96 -2.23 -3.55 8.56
C ALA A 96 -2.04 -4.12 7.15
N TYR A 97 -3.11 -4.26 6.34
CA TYR A 97 -2.98 -4.63 4.93
C TYR A 97 -2.08 -3.67 4.16
N ARG A 98 -2.09 -2.38 4.51
CA ARG A 98 -1.22 -1.39 3.86
C ARG A 98 0.23 -1.56 4.30
N TYR A 99 0.48 -1.83 5.58
CA TYR A 99 1.83 -2.06 6.10
C TYR A 99 2.47 -3.32 5.52
N VAL A 100 1.71 -4.42 5.40
CA VAL A 100 2.20 -5.64 4.75
C VAL A 100 2.51 -5.39 3.27
N ASP A 101 1.67 -4.64 2.57
CA ASP A 101 1.96 -4.22 1.20
C ASP A 101 3.28 -3.44 1.11
N TRP A 102 3.51 -2.45 1.98
CA TRP A 102 4.74 -1.67 1.99
C TRP A 102 5.96 -2.52 2.27
N LEU A 103 5.88 -3.44 3.23
CA LEU A 103 7.00 -4.32 3.57
C LEU A 103 7.43 -5.19 2.38
N LEU A 104 6.47 -5.60 1.54
CA LEU A 104 6.73 -6.37 0.34
C LEU A 104 7.17 -5.51 -0.85
N THR A 105 6.58 -4.33 -1.02
CA THR A 105 6.73 -3.52 -2.25
C THR A 105 7.84 -2.49 -2.17
N VAL A 106 8.08 -1.85 -1.03
CA VAL A 106 9.11 -0.79 -0.92
C VAL A 106 10.51 -1.34 -1.24
N PRO A 107 10.95 -2.51 -0.74
CA PRO A 107 12.24 -3.08 -1.16
C PRO A 107 12.31 -3.37 -2.66
N LEU A 108 11.22 -3.86 -3.25
CA LEU A 108 11.14 -4.18 -4.68
C LEU A 108 11.22 -2.92 -5.54
N LEU A 109 10.54 -1.84 -5.16
CA LEU A 109 10.57 -0.54 -5.83
C LEU A 109 11.99 0.07 -5.85
N LEU A 110 12.76 -0.11 -4.77
CA LEU A 110 14.16 0.33 -4.76
C LEU A 110 15.04 -0.55 -5.66
N VAL A 111 14.86 -1.87 -5.59
CA VAL A 111 15.64 -2.83 -6.39
C VAL A 111 15.38 -2.63 -7.89
N GLU A 112 14.13 -2.44 -8.33
CA GLU A 112 13.83 -2.22 -9.75
C GLU A 112 14.49 -0.94 -10.29
N LEU A 113 14.54 0.12 -9.48
CA LEU A 113 15.22 1.36 -9.86
C LEU A 113 16.72 1.12 -10.05
N ILE A 114 17.37 0.44 -9.10
CA ILE A 114 18.80 0.14 -9.16
C ILE A 114 19.13 -0.70 -10.41
N LEU A 115 18.27 -1.66 -10.76
CA LEU A 115 18.45 -2.50 -11.94
C LEU A 115 18.43 -1.72 -13.27
N VAL A 116 17.83 -0.53 -13.32
CA VAL A 116 17.81 0.32 -14.53
C VAL A 116 18.91 1.40 -14.54
N MET A 117 19.65 1.59 -13.44
CA MET A 117 20.70 2.63 -13.32
C MET A 117 21.98 2.34 -14.10
N LYS A 118 22.15 1.14 -14.68
CA LYS A 118 23.35 0.71 -15.44
C LYS A 118 24.67 0.82 -14.65
N LEU A 119 24.63 0.56 -13.36
CA LEU A 119 25.82 0.53 -12.51
C LEU A 119 26.67 -0.73 -12.79
N PRO A 120 27.97 -0.71 -12.45
CA PRO A 120 28.80 -1.91 -12.45
C PRO A 120 28.15 -3.01 -11.60
N GLN A 121 28.23 -4.27 -12.04
CA GLN A 121 27.53 -5.39 -11.41
C GLN A 121 27.73 -5.47 -9.89
N LYS A 122 28.97 -5.26 -9.42
CA LYS A 122 29.31 -5.28 -8.00
C LYS A 122 28.56 -4.20 -7.21
N GLU A 123 28.44 -3.00 -7.80
CA GLU A 123 27.76 -1.86 -7.19
C GLU A 123 26.24 -2.06 -7.19
N THR A 124 25.67 -2.55 -8.31
CA THR A 124 24.25 -2.93 -8.41
C THR A 124 23.84 -3.91 -7.31
N VAL A 125 24.62 -4.99 -7.13
CA VAL A 125 24.33 -6.01 -6.10
C VAL A 125 24.46 -5.41 -4.69
N CYS A 126 25.50 -4.63 -4.44
CA CYS A 126 25.73 -4.01 -3.14
C CYS A 126 24.60 -3.04 -2.76
N LEU A 127 24.21 -2.14 -3.68
CA LEU A 127 23.14 -1.19 -3.44
C LEU A 127 21.78 -1.86 -3.32
N ALA A 128 21.47 -2.85 -4.17
CA ALA A 128 20.20 -3.57 -4.11
C ALA A 128 19.99 -4.25 -2.75
N TRP A 129 21.03 -4.89 -2.20
CA TRP A 129 20.96 -5.48 -0.86
C TRP A 129 20.89 -4.42 0.24
N THR A 130 21.74 -3.40 0.18
CA THR A 130 21.82 -2.37 1.22
C THR A 130 20.51 -1.59 1.32
N LEU A 131 20.03 -1.05 0.20
CA LEU A 131 18.81 -0.23 0.17
C LEU A 131 17.54 -1.09 0.30
N GLY A 132 17.55 -2.30 -0.28
CA GLY A 132 16.45 -3.26 -0.12
C GLY A 132 16.23 -3.64 1.35
N ILE A 133 17.29 -4.03 2.07
CA ILE A 133 17.19 -4.37 3.50
C ILE A 133 16.86 -3.13 4.33
N ALA A 134 17.54 -2.00 4.11
CA ALA A 134 17.29 -0.77 4.85
C ALA A 134 15.81 -0.36 4.75
N SER A 135 15.22 -0.44 3.56
CA SER A 135 13.81 -0.09 3.37
C SER A 135 12.83 -1.09 4.03
N ALA A 136 13.16 -2.38 4.05
CA ALA A 136 12.38 -3.36 4.80
C ALA A 136 12.42 -3.09 6.31
N VAL A 137 13.61 -2.76 6.84
CA VAL A 137 13.79 -2.37 8.25
C VAL A 137 13.02 -1.09 8.57
N MET A 138 13.08 -0.08 7.71
CA MET A 138 12.32 1.16 7.85
C MET A 138 10.82 0.88 8.02
N VAL A 139 10.22 0.08 7.13
CA VAL A 139 8.79 -0.26 7.22
C VAL A 139 8.49 -1.09 8.48
N ALA A 140 9.37 -2.04 8.81
CA ALA A 140 9.21 -2.88 10.00
C ALA A 140 9.28 -2.08 11.31
N LEU A 141 10.12 -1.06 11.38
CA LEU A 141 10.22 -0.14 12.53
C LEU A 141 9.04 0.83 12.61
N GLY A 142 8.44 1.19 11.47
CA GLY A 142 7.26 2.05 11.44
C GLY A 142 6.00 1.39 12.01
N TYR A 143 5.81 0.09 11.78
CA TYR A 143 4.58 -0.62 12.19
C TYR A 143 4.31 -0.60 13.71
N PRO A 144 5.30 -0.84 14.59
CA PRO A 144 5.13 -0.66 16.03
C PRO A 144 4.63 0.73 16.43
N GLY A 145 5.02 1.78 15.70
CA GLY A 145 4.58 3.16 15.92
C GLY A 145 3.14 3.42 15.46
N GLU A 146 2.70 2.81 14.35
CA GLU A 146 1.33 2.93 13.83
C GLU A 146 0.29 2.48 14.84
N ILE A 147 0.57 1.37 15.53
CA ILE A 147 -0.40 0.74 16.43
C ILE A 147 -0.46 1.38 17.82
N GLN A 148 0.30 2.45 18.07
CA GLN A 148 0.32 3.15 19.37
C GLN A 148 -0.69 4.29 19.43
N ASP A 149 -1.39 4.37 20.56
CA ASP A 149 -2.19 5.55 20.92
C ASP A 149 -1.35 6.65 21.59
N ASP A 150 -0.20 6.29 22.18
CA ASP A 150 0.71 7.23 22.85
C ASP A 150 1.60 7.96 21.83
N LEU A 151 1.49 9.30 21.79
CA LEU A 151 2.24 10.13 20.86
C LEU A 151 3.76 10.01 21.05
N SER A 152 4.25 9.91 22.29
CA SER A 152 5.68 9.83 22.57
C SER A 152 6.29 8.53 22.04
N VAL A 153 5.58 7.41 22.22
CA VAL A 153 5.99 6.11 21.68
C VAL A 153 5.91 6.09 20.15
N ARG A 154 4.89 6.74 19.57
CA ARG A 154 4.77 6.90 18.12
C ARG A 154 5.93 7.70 17.53
N TRP A 155 6.29 8.83 18.15
CA TRP A 155 7.44 9.65 17.71
C TRP A 155 8.78 8.92 17.86
N PHE A 156 8.93 8.08 18.88
CA PHE A 156 10.12 7.25 19.05
C PHE A 156 10.31 6.27 17.89
N TRP A 157 9.28 5.48 17.56
CA TRP A 157 9.36 4.51 16.45
C TRP A 157 9.50 5.19 15.09
N TRP A 158 8.83 6.34 14.91
CA TRP A 158 9.04 7.18 13.73
C TRP A 158 10.51 7.58 13.60
N ALA A 159 11.14 8.08 14.68
CA ALA A 159 12.55 8.46 14.65
C ALA A 159 13.47 7.27 14.33
N CYS A 160 13.18 6.08 14.88
CA CYS A 160 13.91 4.86 14.53
C CYS A 160 13.76 4.48 13.05
N ALA A 161 12.58 4.64 12.46
CA ALA A 161 12.34 4.35 11.05
C ALA A 161 13.00 5.35 10.10
N MET A 162 13.33 6.56 10.57
CA MET A 162 13.99 7.60 9.75
C MET A 162 15.51 7.41 9.59
N VAL A 163 16.12 6.48 10.34
CA VAL A 163 17.57 6.19 10.32
C VAL A 163 17.87 5.03 9.38
#